data_AF-A0A3C0V839-F1
#
_entry.id   AF-A0A3C0V839-F1
#
_cell.length_a   1.000
_cell.length_b   1.000
_cell.length_c   1.000
_cell.angle_alpha   90.00
_cell.angle_beta   90.00
_cell.angle_gamma   90.00
#
_symmetry.space_group_name_H-M   'P 1'
#
loop_
_entity.id
_entity.type
_entity.pdbx_description
1 polymer ?
#
loop_
_entity_poly.entity_id
_entity_poly.type
_entity_poly.pdbx_seq_one_letter_code
_entity_poly.pdbx_strand_id
1 'polypeptide(L)'
;MGDPRSERPVDLHITYSQHFCSRCEKYFNADMTDLALPGSNYTHRVVSTAVRLVVENGLAYRVASWHLWRDHRVFVPFATIQNWVEASGEKRRNARRG
;
A
#
# COMPACT_ATOMS: atom_id res chain seq x y z
N MET A 1 15.83 -10.13 20.08
CA MET A 1 16.61 -10.84 19.05
C MET A 1 15.82 -10.75 17.75
N GLY A 2 16.32 -9.99 16.77
CA GLY A 2 15.75 -9.93 15.43
C GLY A 2 16.55 -10.83 14.52
N ASP A 3 15.87 -11.70 13.77
CA ASP A 3 16.51 -12.56 12.77
C ASP A 3 17.03 -11.69 11.62
N PRO A 4 18.33 -11.73 11.28
CA PRO A 4 18.93 -10.99 10.16
C PRO A 4 18.31 -11.31 8.79
N ARG A 5 17.48 -12.37 8.70
CA ARG A 5 16.71 -12.73 7.50
C ARG A 5 15.30 -12.14 7.46
N SER A 6 14.75 -11.67 8.59
CA SER A 6 13.40 -11.07 8.64
C SER A 6 13.32 -9.71 7.96
N GLU A 7 14.45 -9.07 7.68
CA GLU A 7 14.51 -7.74 7.05
C GLU A 7 14.96 -7.79 5.58
N ARG A 8 15.13 -8.98 4.99
CA ARG A 8 15.48 -9.10 3.57
C ARG A 8 14.20 -9.16 2.74
N PRO A 9 14.07 -8.31 1.70
CA PRO A 9 12.95 -8.40 0.78
C PRO A 9 12.91 -9.80 0.18
N VAL A 10 11.76 -10.47 0.30
CA VAL A 10 11.48 -11.74 -0.36
C VAL A 10 10.45 -11.51 -1.45
N ASP A 11 10.65 -12.16 -2.58
CA ASP A 11 9.72 -12.10 -3.69
C ASP A 11 8.60 -13.12 -3.47
N LEU A 12 7.39 -12.62 -3.17
CA LEU A 12 6.22 -13.42 -2.86
C LEU A 12 5.20 -13.34 -3.99
N HIS A 13 5.05 -14.45 -4.71
CA HIS A 13 4.05 -14.59 -5.77
C HIS A 13 2.78 -15.25 -5.22
N ILE A 14 1.90 -14.46 -4.62
CA ILE A 14 0.64 -14.95 -4.07
C ILE A 14 -0.40 -15.03 -5.19
N THR A 15 -0.79 -16.23 -5.58
CA THR A 15 -1.87 -16.48 -6.56
C THR A 15 -3.25 -16.59 -5.92
N TYR A 16 -3.30 -17.08 -4.67
CA TYR A 16 -4.52 -17.26 -3.91
C TYR A 16 -4.22 -17.17 -2.42
N SER A 17 -5.03 -16.43 -1.67
CA SER A 17 -5.00 -16.44 -0.20
C SER A 17 -6.43 -16.48 0.33
N GLN A 18 -6.86 -17.64 0.80
CA GLN A 18 -8.12 -17.79 1.50
C GLN A 18 -7.89 -18.69 2.71
N HIS A 19 -8.29 -18.19 3.87
CA HIS A 19 -8.15 -18.83 5.15
C HIS A 19 -9.54 -19.04 5.75
N PHE A 20 -9.75 -20.19 6.37
CA PHE A 20 -10.98 -20.49 7.09
C PHE A 20 -10.69 -20.54 8.60
N CYS A 21 -11.39 -19.71 9.37
CA CYS A 21 -11.36 -19.80 10.83
C CYS A 21 -12.48 -20.73 11.30
N SER A 22 -12.16 -21.92 11.78
CA SER A 22 -13.15 -22.87 12.31
C SER A 22 -13.89 -22.37 13.54
N ARG A 23 -13.29 -21.49 14.33
CA ARG A 23 -13.93 -20.88 15.51
C ARG A 23 -14.96 -19.81 15.15
N CYS A 24 -14.72 -19.06 14.07
CA CYS A 24 -15.58 -17.95 13.65
C CYS A 24 -16.48 -18.33 12.47
N GLU A 25 -16.29 -19.51 11.89
CA GLU A 25 -16.95 -20.02 10.69
C GLU A 25 -16.90 -19.04 9.51
N LYS A 26 -15.75 -18.38 9.33
CA LYS A 26 -15.58 -17.31 8.33
C LYS A 26 -14.36 -17.55 7.47
N TYR A 27 -14.53 -17.24 6.19
CA TYR A 27 -13.44 -17.12 5.23
C TYR A 27 -12.89 -15.70 5.25
N PHE A 28 -11.57 -15.57 5.21
CA PHE A 28 -10.88 -14.29 5.10
C PHE A 28 -9.60 -14.47 4.28
N ASN A 29 -9.14 -13.39 3.66
CA ASN A 29 -7.89 -13.40 2.89
C ASN A 29 -6.72 -12.98 3.78
N ALA A 30 -5.50 -13.34 3.38
CA ALA A 30 -4.31 -12.84 4.05
C ALA A 30 -4.25 -11.30 3.93
N ASP A 31 -3.61 -10.66 4.90
CA ASP A 31 -3.27 -9.25 4.75
C ASP A 31 -2.20 -9.10 3.67
N MET A 32 -2.55 -8.39 2.60
CA MET A 32 -1.70 -8.16 1.43
C MET A 32 -1.02 -6.79 1.49
N THR A 33 -1.19 -6.02 2.58
CA THR A 33 -0.69 -4.64 2.68
C THR A 33 0.83 -4.54 2.54
N ASP A 34 1.55 -5.59 2.92
CA ASP A 34 3.01 -5.67 2.86
C ASP A 34 3.55 -6.23 1.53
N LEU A 35 2.66 -6.64 0.63
CA LEU A 35 3.03 -7.04 -0.71
C LEU A 35 3.22 -5.81 -1.61
N ALA A 36 4.26 -5.86 -2.46
CA ALA A 36 4.41 -4.93 -3.57
C ALA A 36 3.27 -5.10 -4.58
N LEU A 37 2.77 -4.00 -5.15
CA LEU A 37 1.90 -4.09 -6.31
C LEU A 37 2.65 -4.84 -7.45
N PRO A 38 1.95 -5.57 -8.34
CA PRO A 38 2.59 -6.23 -9.48
C PRO A 38 3.44 -5.24 -10.30
N GLY A 39 4.73 -5.55 -10.47
CA GLY A 39 5.68 -4.69 -11.19
C GLY A 39 6.06 -3.38 -10.49
N SER A 40 5.69 -3.21 -9.21
CA SER A 40 5.99 -2.02 -8.41
C SER A 40 7.11 -2.31 -7.40
N ASN A 41 7.87 -1.27 -7.05
CA ASN A 41 8.83 -1.31 -5.94
C ASN A 41 8.18 -0.93 -4.59
N TYR A 42 6.90 -0.61 -4.59
CA TYR A 42 6.17 -0.09 -3.42
C TYR A 42 5.04 -1.03 -3.01
N THR A 43 4.93 -1.25 -1.70
CA THR A 43 3.86 -2.04 -1.11
C THR A 43 2.53 -1.33 -1.12
N HIS A 44 1.45 -2.10 -1.03
CA HIS A 44 0.10 -1.56 -0.86
C HIS A 44 0.02 -0.56 0.31
N ARG A 45 0.72 -0.83 1.41
CA ARG A 45 0.81 0.05 2.59
C ARG A 45 1.46 1.40 2.28
N VAL A 46 2.53 1.42 1.49
CA VAL A 46 3.19 2.67 1.08
C VAL A 46 2.24 3.50 0.21
N VAL A 47 1.58 2.85 -0.76
CA VAL A 47 0.63 3.51 -1.66
C VAL A 47 -0.54 4.11 -0.88
N SER A 48 -1.17 3.32 0.00
CA SER A 48 -2.33 3.79 0.79
C SER A 48 -1.95 4.93 1.73
N THR A 49 -0.77 4.85 2.36
CA THR A 49 -0.26 5.92 3.22
C THR A 49 -0.02 7.20 2.43
N ALA A 50 0.62 7.12 1.26
CA ALA A 50 0.87 8.27 0.40
C ALA A 50 -0.44 8.95 -0.04
N VAL A 51 -1.43 8.16 -0.47
CA VAL A 51 -2.75 8.69 -0.87
C VAL A 51 -3.46 9.34 0.32
N ARG A 52 -3.43 8.72 1.50
CA ARG A 52 -4.04 9.27 2.72
C ARG A 52 -3.43 10.62 3.10
N LEU A 53 -2.10 10.72 3.10
CA LEU A 53 -1.39 11.96 3.41
C LEU A 53 -1.82 13.13 2.51
N VAL A 54 -2.11 12.87 1.24
CA VAL A 54 -2.54 13.92 0.30
C VAL A 54 -4.05 14.17 0.39
N VAL A 55 -4.86 13.12 0.33
CA VAL A 55 -6.32 13.23 0.16
C VAL A 55 -7.04 13.51 1.48
N GLU A 56 -6.64 12.82 2.55
CA GLU A 56 -7.30 12.94 3.86
C GLU A 56 -6.62 14.01 4.71
N ASN A 57 -5.29 14.06 4.72
CA ASN A 57 -4.54 15.04 5.51
C ASN A 57 -4.24 16.36 4.77
N GLY A 58 -4.53 16.45 3.47
CA GLY A 58 -4.38 17.68 2.68
C GLY A 58 -2.93 18.11 2.43
N LEU A 59 -1.94 17.22 2.60
CA LEU A 59 -0.54 17.58 2.40
C LEU A 59 -0.21 17.76 0.92
N ALA A 60 0.59 18.78 0.62
CA ALA A 60 1.20 18.91 -0.70
C ALA A 60 2.09 17.70 -1.00
N TYR A 61 2.11 17.25 -2.26
CA TYR A 61 2.84 16.05 -2.69
C TYR A 61 4.33 16.00 -2.26
N ARG A 62 5.04 17.14 -2.34
CA ARG A 62 6.44 17.22 -1.89
C ARG A 62 6.59 17.00 -0.38
N VAL A 63 5.65 17.52 0.39
CA VAL A 63 5.59 17.35 1.85
C VAL A 63 5.25 15.89 2.18
N ALA A 64 4.31 15.28 1.47
CA ALA A 64 3.99 13.85 1.61
C ALA A 64 5.21 12.95 1.31
N SER A 65 5.99 13.26 0.27
CA SER A 65 7.25 12.55 -0.05
C SER A 65 8.27 12.63 1.09
N TRP A 66 8.42 13.81 1.70
CA TRP A 66 9.28 13.99 2.87
C TRP A 66 8.79 13.23 4.10
N HIS A 67 7.47 13.20 4.34
CA HIS A 67 6.87 12.40 5.42
C HIS A 67 7.15 10.91 5.27
N LEU A 68 6.98 10.36 4.05
CA LEU A 68 7.28 8.95 3.77
C LEU A 68 8.76 8.62 4.04
N TRP A 69 9.66 9.54 3.66
CA TRP A 69 11.08 9.36 3.94
C TRP A 69 11.38 9.40 5.44
N ARG A 70 10.89 10.40 6.16
CA ARG A 70 11.18 10.60 7.59
C ARG A 70 10.59 9.49 8.46
N ASP A 71 9.31 9.22 8.28
CA ASP A 71 8.53 8.39 9.21
C ASP A 71 8.54 6.91 8.81
N HIS A 72 8.71 6.61 7.52
CA HIS A 72 8.64 5.24 6.98
C HIS A 72 9.93 4.78 6.30
N ARG A 73 10.97 5.63 6.22
CA ARG A 73 12.25 5.33 5.55
C ARG A 73 12.10 4.90 4.08
N VAL A 74 11.03 5.33 3.43
CA VAL A 74 10.77 5.05 2.01
C VAL A 74 10.80 6.35 1.22
N PHE A 75 11.66 6.41 0.22
CA PHE A 75 11.66 7.53 -0.72
C PHE A 75 10.64 7.26 -1.83
N VAL A 76 9.69 8.19 -2.03
CA VAL A 76 8.73 8.14 -3.13
C VAL A 76 8.77 9.45 -3.90
N PRO A 77 9.08 9.43 -5.21
CA PRO A 77 9.07 10.63 -6.04
C PRO A 77 7.69 11.30 -6.08
N PHE A 78 7.69 12.64 -6.17
CA PHE A 78 6.48 13.46 -6.33
C PHE A 78 5.52 12.92 -7.40
N ALA A 79 6.05 12.64 -8.61
CA ALA A 79 5.25 12.21 -9.75
C ALA A 79 4.56 10.85 -9.46
N THR A 80 5.23 9.97 -8.72
CA THR A 80 4.66 8.68 -8.32
C THR A 80 3.48 8.86 -7.37
N ILE A 81 3.59 9.76 -6.38
CA ILE A 81 2.48 10.05 -5.45
C ILE A 81 1.29 10.67 -6.20
N GLN A 82 1.55 11.61 -7.11
CA GLN A 82 0.51 12.23 -7.94
C GLN A 82 -0.27 11.17 -8.74
N ASN A 83 0.44 10.29 -9.46
CA ASN A 83 -0.18 9.22 -10.24
C ASN A 83 -1.09 8.32 -9.39
N TRP A 84 -0.67 7.98 -8.16
CA TRP A 84 -1.50 7.16 -7.25
C TRP A 84 -2.75 7.87 -6.76
N VAL A 85 -2.66 9.17 -6.48
CA VAL A 85 -3.81 9.98 -6.05
C VAL A 85 -4.83 10.11 -7.19
N GLU A 86 -4.37 10.38 -8.41
CA GLU A 86 -5.22 10.48 -9.59
C GLU A 86 -5.92 9.13 -9.89
N ALA A 87 -5.17 8.02 -9.91
CA ALA A 87 -5.73 6.69 -10.10
C ALA A 87 -6.74 6.29 -9.01
N SER A 88 -6.52 6.72 -7.76
CA SER A 88 -7.46 6.48 -6.66
C SER A 88 -8.75 7.28 -6.83
N GLY A 89 -8.66 8.49 -7.39
CA GLY A 89 -9.81 9.32 -7.75
C GLY A 89 -10.65 8.70 -8.86
N GLU A 90 -10.01 8.15 -9.90
CA GLU A 90 -10.70 7.45 -10.99
C GLU A 90 -11.45 6.21 -10.49
N LYS A 91 -10.80 5.37 -9.67
CA LYS A 91 -11.43 4.20 -9.05
C LYS A 91 -12.71 4.56 -8.28
N ARG A 92 -12.67 5.64 -7.50
CA ARG A 92 -13.87 6.14 -6.77
C ARG A 92 -14.97 6.62 -7.71
N ARG A 93 -14.64 7.24 -8.84
CA ARG A 93 -15.63 7.69 -9.84
C ARG A 93 -16.33 6.51 -10.51
N ASN A 94 -15.59 5.46 -10.86
CA ASN A 94 -16.17 4.25 -11.47
C ASN A 94 -17.04 3.48 -10.47
N ALA A 95 -16.62 3.36 -9.21
CA ALA A 95 -17.43 2.72 -8.16
C ALA A 95 -18.76 3.44 -7.84
N ARG A 96 -18.89 4.72 -8.21
CA ARG A 96 -20.15 5.49 -8.06
C ARG A 96 -21.07 5.42 -9.29
N ARG A 97 -20.58 4.85 -10.39
CA ARG A 97 -21.31 4.78 -11.68
C ARG A 97 -21.83 3.38 -12.00
N GLY A 98 -21.43 2.36 -11.26
CA GLY A 98 -21.99 1.00 -11.32
C GLY A 98 -22.88 0.74 -10.12
#